data_AF-A0A399TAS1-F1
#
_entry.id   AF-A0A399TAS1-F1
#
_cell.length_a   1.000
_cell.length_b   1.000
_cell.length_c   1.000
_cell.angle_alpha   90.00
_cell.angle_beta   90.00
_cell.angle_gamma   90.00
#
_symmetry.space_group_name_H-M   'P 1'
#
loop_
_entity.id
_entity.type
_entity.pdbx_description
1 polymer ?
#
loop_
_entity_poly.entity_id
_entity_poly.type
_entity_poly.pdbx_seq_one_letter_code
_entity_poly.pdbx_strand_id
1 'polypeptide(L)'
;TLLGAGADAGGVATISWIGYRTPDLLGIQSLDLAHEGADHLEGAIQGIQGLRRDDPPYLTVIAHSYGSTAALLALSSGRASVDALAVVGSPGGAVRDAGQLDVPAGRVFVGEAPGDPVVGSSYFGSDPGSASFGAAHFGVTGTGGSAGVSADGSLAGVVGHNSYFDRGTESFRNLALIGIDQPVERDVHADASGR
;
A
#
# COMPACT_ATOMS: atom_id res chain seq x y z
N THR A 1 23.01 -1.86 -4.28
CA THR A 1 22.55 -2.68 -5.41
C THR A 1 22.27 -4.07 -4.91
N LEU A 2 21.02 -4.40 -4.64
CA LEU A 2 20.61 -5.79 -4.41
C LEU A 2 20.31 -6.40 -5.78
N LEU A 3 21.34 -6.98 -6.40
CA LEU A 3 21.19 -7.87 -7.53
C LEU A 3 21.57 -9.26 -7.04
N GLY A 4 20.57 -10.07 -6.74
CA GLY A 4 20.68 -11.52 -6.61
C GLY A 4 20.49 -12.15 -8.00
N ALA A 5 21.39 -13.07 -8.33
CA ALA A 5 21.59 -13.63 -9.67
C ALA A 5 20.43 -14.53 -10.17
N GLY A 6 20.23 -14.53 -11.48
CA GLY A 6 19.44 -15.52 -12.21
C GLY A 6 18.89 -14.98 -13.53
N ALA A 7 19.68 -15.09 -14.60
CA ALA A 7 19.20 -14.90 -15.97
C ALA A 7 18.17 -16.00 -16.30
N ASP A 8 16.90 -15.67 -16.04
CA ASP A 8 15.62 -16.28 -16.46
C ASP A 8 14.43 -15.74 -15.62
N ALA A 9 14.68 -14.84 -14.66
CA ALA A 9 13.63 -14.13 -13.91
C ALA A 9 13.11 -12.92 -14.71
N GLY A 10 11.78 -12.81 -14.88
CA GLY A 10 11.14 -11.67 -15.53
C GLY A 10 11.56 -10.31 -14.94
N GLY A 11 11.51 -9.25 -15.75
CA GLY A 11 11.87 -7.90 -15.31
C GLY A 11 10.80 -7.25 -14.41
N VAL A 12 11.23 -6.38 -13.49
CA VAL A 12 10.35 -5.55 -12.67
C VAL A 12 10.25 -4.16 -13.28
N ALA A 13 9.04 -3.63 -13.39
CA ALA A 13 8.77 -2.25 -13.77
C ALA A 13 8.03 -1.53 -12.64
N THR A 14 8.43 -0.30 -12.33
CA THR A 14 7.75 0.54 -11.35
C THR A 14 7.18 1.76 -12.05
N ILE A 15 5.90 2.02 -11.83
CA ILE A 15 5.20 3.18 -12.38
C ILE A 15 4.89 4.12 -11.21
N SER A 16 5.45 5.33 -11.24
CA SER A 16 4.96 6.40 -10.39
C SER A 16 3.69 6.95 -11.04
N TRP A 17 2.54 6.58 -10.49
CA TRP A 17 1.24 6.99 -11.03
C TRP A 17 0.81 8.31 -10.39
N ILE A 18 0.68 9.34 -11.22
CA ILE A 18 0.28 10.70 -10.83
C ILE A 18 -1.00 11.04 -11.59
N GLY A 19 -1.99 10.16 -11.50
CA GLY A 19 -3.19 10.18 -12.34
C GLY A 19 -4.42 10.81 -11.70
N TYR A 20 -4.31 11.37 -10.50
CA TYR A 20 -5.47 12.00 -9.84
C TYR A 20 -5.11 13.32 -9.18
N ARG A 21 -6.13 14.16 -9.00
CA ARG A 21 -6.01 15.41 -8.28
C ARG A 21 -5.91 15.11 -6.78
N THR A 22 -4.73 15.31 -6.22
CA THR A 22 -4.54 15.23 -4.77
C THR A 22 -5.26 16.39 -4.08
N PRO A 23 -5.97 16.14 -2.96
CA PRO A 23 -6.66 17.19 -2.23
C PRO A 23 -5.70 18.27 -1.72
N ASP A 24 -6.16 19.52 -1.70
CA ASP A 24 -5.58 20.53 -0.81
C ASP A 24 -6.12 20.35 0.63
N LEU A 25 -5.65 21.13 1.60
CA LEU A 25 -6.08 20.99 3.00
C LEU A 25 -7.61 21.10 3.20
N LEU A 26 -8.33 21.72 2.27
CA LEU A 26 -9.81 21.83 2.29
C LEU A 26 -10.48 20.64 1.58
N GLY A 27 -9.84 20.08 0.55
CA GLY A 27 -10.30 18.93 -0.24
C GLY A 27 -10.17 17.58 0.48
N ILE A 28 -9.44 17.51 1.60
CA ILE A 28 -9.39 16.31 2.46
C ILE A 28 -10.74 16.07 3.15
N GLN A 29 -11.67 17.03 3.13
CA GLN A 29 -12.95 16.92 3.85
C GLN A 29 -14.01 16.09 3.11
N SER A 30 -13.79 15.65 1.87
CA SER A 30 -14.73 14.80 1.13
C SER A 30 -14.05 13.65 0.40
N LEU A 31 -14.88 12.67 0.00
CA LEU A 31 -14.47 11.51 -0.79
C LEU A 31 -14.48 11.75 -2.30
N ASP A 32 -14.87 12.95 -2.76
CA ASP A 32 -15.10 13.21 -4.18
C ASP A 32 -13.82 13.03 -5.02
N LEU A 33 -12.69 13.51 -4.50
CA LEU A 33 -11.39 13.34 -5.16
C LEU A 33 -10.89 11.89 -5.09
N ALA A 34 -11.30 11.12 -4.09
CA ALA A 34 -10.98 9.71 -3.98
C ALA A 34 -11.79 8.89 -5.01
N HIS A 35 -13.05 9.27 -5.25
CA HIS A 35 -13.87 8.70 -6.32
C HIS A 35 -13.29 9.01 -7.70
N GLU A 36 -12.92 10.27 -7.98
CA GLU A 36 -12.25 10.64 -9.23
C GLU A 36 -10.93 9.86 -9.42
N GLY A 37 -10.13 9.77 -8.34
CA GLY A 37 -8.90 8.99 -8.35
C GLY A 37 -9.13 7.49 -8.56
N ALA A 38 -10.22 6.94 -8.02
CA ALA A 38 -10.59 5.55 -8.21
C ALA A 38 -10.90 5.25 -9.68
N ASP A 39 -11.73 6.06 -10.34
CA ASP A 39 -12.07 5.89 -11.76
C ASP A 39 -10.81 5.94 -12.65
N HIS A 40 -9.88 6.86 -12.38
CA HIS A 40 -8.62 6.94 -13.12
C HIS A 40 -7.70 5.74 -12.84
N LEU A 41 -7.64 5.26 -11.60
CA LEU A 41 -6.83 4.10 -11.23
C LEU A 41 -7.37 2.82 -11.87
N GLU A 42 -8.69 2.63 -11.88
CA GLU A 42 -9.35 1.53 -12.58
C GLU A 42 -8.96 1.50 -14.07
N GLY A 43 -9.05 2.65 -14.74
CA GLY A 43 -8.67 2.78 -16.15
C GLY A 43 -7.18 2.46 -16.39
N ALA A 44 -6.29 2.85 -15.47
CA ALA A 44 -4.87 2.52 -15.56
C ALA A 44 -4.60 1.01 -15.42
N ILE A 45 -5.25 0.35 -14.44
CA ILE A 45 -5.15 -1.10 -14.22
C ILE A 45 -5.66 -1.86 -15.46
N GLN A 46 -6.85 -1.50 -15.95
CA GLN A 46 -7.45 -2.09 -17.15
C GLN A 46 -6.55 -1.88 -18.39
N GLY A 47 -5.93 -0.70 -18.52
CA GLY A 47 -5.01 -0.40 -19.59
C GLY A 47 -3.77 -1.31 -19.57
N ILE A 48 -3.15 -1.50 -18.41
CA ILE A 48 -1.99 -2.40 -18.24
C ILE A 48 -2.39 -3.83 -18.59
N GLN A 49 -3.48 -4.34 -18.00
CA GLN A 49 -3.95 -5.70 -18.23
C GLN A 49 -4.37 -5.93 -19.69
N GLY A 50 -5.02 -4.93 -20.31
CA GLY A 50 -5.44 -4.98 -21.71
C GLY A 50 -4.28 -5.02 -22.70
N LEU A 51 -3.19 -4.28 -22.41
CA LEU A 51 -1.95 -4.28 -23.20
C LEU A 51 -1.11 -5.55 -23.01
N ARG A 52 -1.27 -6.22 -21.86
CA ARG A 52 -0.49 -7.41 -21.46
C ARG A 52 -1.34 -8.68 -21.40
N ARG A 53 -2.45 -8.75 -22.15
CA ARG A 53 -3.42 -9.86 -22.07
C ARG A 53 -2.80 -11.26 -22.25
N ASP A 54 -1.85 -11.38 -23.18
CA ASP A 54 -1.22 -12.67 -23.52
C ASP A 54 -0.03 -13.03 -22.59
N ASP A 55 0.42 -12.08 -21.77
CA ASP A 55 1.50 -12.22 -20.79
C ASP A 55 1.25 -11.26 -19.60
N PRO A 56 0.23 -11.55 -18.77
CA PRO A 56 -0.18 -10.65 -17.70
C PRO A 56 0.91 -10.59 -16.61
N PRO A 57 1.35 -9.38 -16.21
CA PRO A 57 2.31 -9.25 -15.13
C PRO A 57 1.63 -9.51 -13.78
N TYR A 58 2.43 -9.88 -12.78
CA TYR A 58 2.03 -9.69 -11.38
C TYR A 58 1.88 -8.18 -11.13
N LEU A 59 0.68 -7.74 -10.81
CA LEU A 59 0.34 -6.34 -10.64
C LEU A 59 0.04 -6.03 -9.18
N THR A 60 0.85 -5.17 -8.58
CA THR A 60 0.62 -4.63 -7.24
C THR A 60 0.28 -3.16 -7.29
N VAL A 61 -0.73 -2.75 -6.53
CA VAL A 61 -0.98 -1.34 -6.21
C VAL A 61 -0.40 -1.04 -4.83
N ILE A 62 0.44 -0.02 -4.76
CA ILE A 62 0.94 0.52 -3.49
C ILE A 62 0.38 1.93 -3.36
N ALA A 63 -0.39 2.17 -2.32
CA ALA A 63 -1.11 3.42 -2.11
C ALA A 63 -0.79 4.01 -0.73
N HIS A 64 -0.72 5.33 -0.67
CA HIS A 64 -0.37 6.07 0.54
C HIS A 64 -1.40 7.14 0.82
N SER A 65 -1.69 7.35 2.11
CA SER A 65 -2.55 8.43 2.56
C SER A 65 -3.91 8.40 1.85
N TYR A 66 -4.38 9.54 1.35
CA TYR A 66 -5.62 9.65 0.57
C TYR A 66 -5.65 8.75 -0.68
N GLY A 67 -4.49 8.45 -1.27
CA GLY A 67 -4.40 7.49 -2.38
C GLY A 67 -4.84 6.08 -1.96
N SER A 68 -4.67 5.71 -0.68
CA SER A 68 -5.18 4.45 -0.13
C SER A 68 -6.71 4.40 -0.20
N THR A 69 -7.39 5.50 0.11
CA THR A 69 -8.85 5.59 0.00
C THR A 69 -9.33 5.43 -1.44
N ALA A 70 -8.65 6.07 -2.41
CA ALA A 70 -8.95 5.90 -3.82
C ALA A 70 -8.70 4.46 -4.31
N ALA A 71 -7.61 3.82 -3.87
CA ALA A 71 -7.30 2.43 -4.22
C ALA A 71 -8.33 1.45 -3.65
N LEU A 72 -8.78 1.65 -2.41
CA LEU A 72 -9.85 0.84 -1.81
C LEU A 72 -11.14 0.96 -2.62
N LEU A 73 -11.54 2.18 -3.01
CA LEU A 73 -12.72 2.40 -3.84
C LEU A 73 -12.60 1.71 -5.20
N ALA A 74 -11.48 1.92 -5.91
CA ALA A 74 -11.23 1.33 -7.22
C ALA A 74 -11.33 -0.19 -7.21
N LEU A 75 -10.71 -0.83 -6.21
CA LEU A 75 -10.67 -2.29 -6.09
C LEU A 75 -11.94 -2.88 -5.50
N SER A 76 -12.84 -2.08 -4.93
CA SER A 76 -14.18 -2.52 -4.51
C SER A 76 -15.25 -2.40 -5.60
N SER A 77 -14.90 -1.82 -6.75
CA SER A 77 -15.85 -1.42 -7.79
C SER A 77 -16.38 -2.58 -8.65
N GLY A 78 -15.71 -3.75 -8.64
CA GLY A 78 -15.96 -4.82 -9.61
C GLY A 78 -15.33 -4.58 -11.00
N ARG A 79 -14.62 -3.46 -11.21
CA ARG A 79 -14.10 -3.04 -12.53
C ARG A 79 -12.60 -3.21 -12.68
N ALA A 80 -11.84 -3.35 -11.59
CA ALA A 80 -10.40 -3.49 -11.62
C ALA A 80 -9.94 -4.47 -10.55
N SER A 81 -9.01 -5.35 -10.92
CA SER A 81 -8.42 -6.34 -10.02
C SER A 81 -6.90 -6.28 -10.07
N VAL A 82 -6.26 -6.62 -8.96
CA VAL A 82 -4.80 -6.66 -8.85
C VAL A 82 -4.37 -7.89 -8.04
N ASP A 83 -3.13 -8.33 -8.21
CA ASP A 83 -2.61 -9.48 -7.50
C ASP A 83 -2.30 -9.18 -6.04
N ALA A 84 -1.96 -7.93 -5.72
CA ALA A 84 -1.77 -7.46 -4.36
C ALA A 84 -2.08 -5.97 -4.21
N LEU A 85 -2.52 -5.59 -3.01
CA LEU A 85 -2.70 -4.21 -2.59
C LEU A 85 -1.89 -3.98 -1.31
N ALA A 86 -1.05 -2.94 -1.29
CA ALA A 86 -0.45 -2.43 -0.07
C ALA A 86 -0.93 -1.00 0.19
N VAL A 87 -1.47 -0.75 1.37
CA VAL A 87 -1.85 0.60 1.83
C VAL A 87 -0.98 1.01 3.01
N VAL A 88 -0.52 2.26 3.02
CA VAL A 88 0.27 2.82 4.12
C VAL A 88 -0.26 4.19 4.53
N GLY A 89 -0.20 4.47 5.84
CA GLY A 89 -0.68 5.75 6.39
C GLY A 89 -2.14 6.05 6.01
N SER A 90 -3.01 5.05 5.99
CA SER A 90 -4.37 5.23 5.46
C SER A 90 -5.27 6.06 6.41
N PRO A 91 -6.05 7.04 5.91
CA PRO A 91 -7.12 7.69 6.68
C PRO A 91 -8.42 6.85 6.75
N GLY A 92 -8.41 5.64 6.18
CA GLY A 92 -9.57 4.78 6.04
C GLY A 92 -10.32 4.94 4.73
N GLY A 93 -11.44 4.23 4.59
CA GLY A 93 -12.28 4.30 3.40
C GLY A 93 -13.66 3.68 3.58
N ALA A 94 -14.50 3.78 2.56
CA ALA A 94 -15.87 3.29 2.58
C ALA A 94 -15.98 1.74 2.53
N VAL A 95 -14.90 1.05 2.18
CA VAL A 95 -14.83 -0.42 2.10
C VAL A 95 -14.77 -1.00 3.51
N ARG A 96 -15.67 -1.94 3.82
CA ARG A 96 -15.80 -2.41 5.22
C ARG A 96 -14.76 -3.44 5.62
N ASP A 97 -14.35 -4.29 4.69
CA ASP A 97 -13.43 -5.39 4.89
C ASP A 97 -12.72 -5.77 3.58
N ALA A 98 -11.55 -6.38 3.70
CA ALA A 98 -10.68 -6.76 2.59
C ALA A 98 -11.33 -7.77 1.63
N GLY A 99 -12.34 -8.52 2.08
CA GLY A 99 -13.09 -9.46 1.24
C GLY A 99 -13.99 -8.81 0.20
N GLN A 100 -14.19 -7.49 0.28
CA GLN A 100 -14.93 -6.70 -0.70
C GLN A 100 -14.05 -6.15 -1.84
N LEU A 101 -12.74 -6.39 -1.76
CA LEU A 101 -11.78 -5.95 -2.77
C LEU A 101 -11.55 -7.07 -3.78
N ASP A 102 -11.42 -6.71 -5.06
CA ASP A 102 -10.99 -7.58 -6.15
C ASP A 102 -9.48 -7.84 -6.07
N VAL A 103 -9.05 -8.37 -4.92
CA VAL A 103 -7.68 -8.76 -4.58
C VAL A 103 -7.72 -10.15 -3.95
N PRO A 104 -6.81 -11.08 -4.30
CA PRO A 104 -6.80 -12.41 -3.71
C PRO A 104 -6.74 -12.38 -2.18
N ALA A 105 -7.42 -13.33 -1.53
CA ALA A 105 -7.44 -13.46 -0.08
C ALA A 105 -6.03 -13.53 0.50
N GLY A 106 -5.76 -12.73 1.53
CA GLY A 106 -4.44 -12.64 2.16
C GLY A 106 -3.39 -11.83 1.38
N ARG A 107 -3.78 -11.13 0.30
CA ARG A 107 -2.91 -10.25 -0.50
C ARG A 107 -3.27 -8.76 -0.40
N VAL A 108 -4.04 -8.40 0.62
CA VAL A 108 -4.25 -7.02 1.05
C VAL A 108 -3.36 -6.77 2.25
N PHE A 109 -2.45 -5.81 2.14
CA PHE A 109 -1.42 -5.50 3.13
C PHE A 109 -1.60 -4.09 3.66
N VAL A 110 -1.31 -3.90 4.94
CA VAL A 110 -1.40 -2.59 5.62
C VAL A 110 -0.13 -2.34 6.44
N GLY A 111 0.39 -1.11 6.34
CA GLY A 111 1.52 -0.64 7.13
C GLY A 111 1.19 0.66 7.85
N GLU A 112 1.38 0.68 9.16
CA GLU A 112 0.92 1.75 10.05
C GLU A 112 2.03 2.21 10.98
N ALA A 113 2.61 3.38 10.69
CA ALA A 113 3.74 3.87 11.46
C ALA A 113 3.29 4.39 12.84
N PRO A 114 4.00 4.04 13.91
CA PRO A 114 3.77 4.63 15.22
C PRO A 114 3.89 6.16 15.16
N GLY A 115 2.88 6.87 15.66
CA GLY A 115 2.86 8.33 15.67
C GLY A 115 2.50 8.98 14.33
N ASP A 116 2.09 8.21 13.32
CA ASP A 116 1.38 8.77 12.17
C ASP A 116 -0.02 9.25 12.61
N PRO A 117 -0.33 10.56 12.52
CA PRO A 117 -1.62 11.09 12.99
C PRO A 117 -2.80 10.74 12.08
N VAL A 118 -2.55 10.17 10.90
CA VAL A 118 -3.59 9.83 9.91
C VAL A 118 -4.12 8.42 10.13
N VAL A 119 -3.24 7.50 10.51
CA VAL A 119 -3.57 6.10 10.81
C VAL A 119 -4.62 6.03 11.92
N GLY A 120 -5.58 5.09 11.79
CA GLY A 120 -6.62 4.87 12.79
C GLY A 120 -7.59 6.04 13.02
N SER A 121 -7.49 7.11 12.22
CA SER A 121 -8.44 8.22 12.26
C SER A 121 -9.83 7.81 11.82
N SER A 122 -9.93 6.77 10.97
CA SER A 122 -11.18 6.30 10.38
C SER A 122 -11.98 7.43 9.74
N TYR A 123 -11.28 8.49 9.27
CA TYR A 123 -11.89 9.75 8.88
C TYR A 123 -12.91 9.55 7.76
N PHE A 124 -12.64 8.59 6.87
CA PHE A 124 -13.52 8.24 5.74
C PHE A 124 -14.31 6.93 5.93
N GLY A 125 -14.25 6.31 7.11
CA GLY A 125 -14.93 5.05 7.38
C GLY A 125 -14.03 4.00 7.99
N SER A 126 -14.05 2.79 7.45
CA SER A 126 -13.31 1.66 8.01
C SER A 126 -11.81 1.86 7.93
N ASP A 127 -11.12 1.42 8.98
CA ASP A 127 -9.68 1.43 9.11
C ASP A 127 -9.07 0.12 8.55
N PRO A 128 -8.22 0.18 7.50
CA PRO A 128 -7.50 -0.98 7.00
C PRO A 128 -6.61 -1.69 8.02
N GLY A 129 -6.14 -0.97 9.05
CA GLY A 129 -5.38 -1.55 10.15
C GLY A 129 -6.22 -2.35 11.13
N SER A 130 -7.54 -2.17 11.16
CA SER A 130 -8.40 -2.87 12.11
C SER A 130 -8.44 -4.38 11.85
N ALA A 131 -8.45 -5.17 12.92
CA ALA A 131 -8.59 -6.63 12.81
C ALA A 131 -9.85 -7.06 12.05
N SER A 132 -10.94 -6.28 12.17
CA SER A 132 -12.19 -6.52 11.43
C SER A 132 -12.07 -6.28 9.92
N PHE A 133 -11.11 -5.47 9.48
CA PHE A 133 -10.89 -5.24 8.06
C PHE A 133 -10.22 -6.44 7.39
N GLY A 134 -9.32 -7.14 8.10
CA GLY A 134 -8.72 -8.40 7.63
C GLY A 134 -7.54 -8.23 6.66
N ALA A 135 -6.88 -7.06 6.63
CA ALA A 135 -5.61 -6.89 5.94
C ALA A 135 -4.45 -7.51 6.73
N ALA A 136 -3.39 -7.92 6.02
CA ALA A 136 -2.17 -8.42 6.61
C ALA A 136 -1.24 -7.26 6.99
N HIS A 137 -0.97 -7.10 8.28
CA HIS A 137 0.01 -6.14 8.77
C HIS A 137 1.43 -6.54 8.38
N PHE A 138 2.22 -5.57 7.91
CA PHE A 138 3.66 -5.73 7.66
C PHE A 138 4.46 -4.72 8.47
N GLY A 139 5.69 -5.10 8.83
CA GLY A 139 6.52 -4.29 9.72
C GLY A 139 6.91 -2.94 9.12
N VAL A 140 6.79 -1.89 9.93
CA VAL A 140 7.18 -0.51 9.61
C VAL A 140 7.97 0.17 10.75
N THR A 141 8.22 -0.54 11.85
CA THR A 141 8.80 0.00 13.09
C THR A 141 10.33 -0.07 13.10
N GLY A 142 10.92 -0.79 12.14
CA GLY A 142 12.36 -0.95 12.00
C GLY A 142 12.86 -2.19 12.72
N THR A 143 14.00 -2.69 12.25
CA THR A 143 14.67 -3.89 12.79
C THR A 143 15.86 -3.53 13.68
N GLY A 144 15.81 -2.35 14.32
CA GLY A 144 16.87 -1.81 15.18
C GLY A 144 17.86 -0.85 14.51
N GLY A 145 17.59 -0.43 13.27
CA GLY A 145 18.45 0.51 12.54
C GLY A 145 18.17 1.99 12.84
N SER A 146 19.20 2.83 12.70
CA SER A 146 19.03 4.29 12.59
C SER A 146 18.73 4.65 11.12
N ALA A 147 18.12 5.82 10.86
CA ALA A 147 17.74 6.25 9.51
C ALA A 147 18.82 5.97 8.43
N GLY A 148 18.44 5.28 7.35
CA GLY A 148 19.35 4.78 6.31
C GLY A 148 19.50 3.25 6.33
N VAL A 149 20.35 2.70 5.46
CA VAL A 149 20.73 1.28 5.51
C VAL A 149 21.93 1.16 6.44
N SER A 150 21.74 0.57 7.61
CA SER A 150 22.83 0.34 8.55
C SER A 150 23.85 -0.66 7.99
N ALA A 151 25.10 -0.57 8.45
CA ALA A 151 26.18 -1.46 8.03
C ALA A 151 25.94 -2.94 8.36
N ASP A 152 25.11 -3.21 9.38
CA ASP A 152 24.67 -4.55 9.79
C ASP A 152 23.40 -5.04 9.06
N GLY A 153 22.87 -4.24 8.14
CA GLY A 153 21.63 -4.53 7.42
C GLY A 153 20.35 -4.22 8.22
N SER A 154 20.45 -3.62 9.41
CA SER A 154 19.28 -3.15 10.15
C SER A 154 18.59 -2.00 9.42
N LEU A 155 17.26 -1.95 9.59
CA LEU A 155 16.37 -1.01 8.92
C LEU A 155 15.77 -0.05 9.93
N ALA A 156 15.61 1.20 9.50
CA ALA A 156 14.95 2.22 10.30
C ALA A 156 13.43 2.03 10.32
N GLY A 157 12.80 2.49 11.40
CA GLY A 157 11.35 2.66 11.45
C GLY A 157 10.89 3.88 10.65
N VAL A 158 9.63 3.86 10.24
CA VAL A 158 8.95 5.01 9.64
C VAL A 158 8.74 6.08 10.72
N VAL A 159 9.05 7.33 10.38
CA VAL A 159 8.87 8.50 11.26
C VAL A 159 7.86 9.45 10.65
N GLY A 160 6.66 9.49 11.23
CA GLY A 160 5.55 10.32 10.76
C GLY A 160 4.98 9.87 9.42
N HIS A 161 4.08 10.70 8.88
CA HIS A 161 3.19 10.30 7.79
C HIS A 161 3.85 10.11 6.42
N ASN A 162 5.00 10.74 6.16
CA ASN A 162 5.55 10.87 4.79
C ASN A 162 6.77 9.98 4.52
N SER A 163 7.28 9.23 5.51
CA SER A 163 8.55 8.50 5.39
C SER A 163 8.42 7.01 5.10
N TYR A 164 7.21 6.51 4.80
CA TYR A 164 6.98 5.09 4.44
C TYR A 164 7.83 4.63 3.24
N PHE A 165 8.15 5.54 2.32
CA PHE A 165 8.95 5.27 1.13
C PHE A 165 10.44 5.64 1.28
N ASP A 166 10.87 6.05 2.47
CA ASP A 166 12.26 6.42 2.69
C ASP A 166 13.16 5.18 2.57
N ARG A 167 14.21 5.30 1.77
CA ARG A 167 15.17 4.22 1.55
C ARG A 167 15.85 3.84 2.87
N GLY A 168 15.96 2.53 3.12
CA GLY A 168 16.55 2.00 4.35
C GLY A 168 15.55 1.85 5.50
N THR A 169 14.28 2.18 5.28
CA THR A 169 13.21 1.79 6.21
C THR A 169 12.75 0.36 5.99
N GLU A 170 12.21 -0.24 7.05
CA GLU A 170 11.56 -1.55 6.98
C GLU A 170 10.35 -1.52 6.03
N SER A 171 9.57 -0.43 6.10
CA SER A 171 8.40 -0.22 5.23
C SER A 171 8.79 -0.23 3.76
N PHE A 172 9.80 0.54 3.35
CA PHE A 172 10.26 0.57 1.96
C PHE A 172 10.68 -0.82 1.45
N ARG A 173 11.38 -1.60 2.28
CA ARG A 173 11.76 -2.98 1.94
C ARG A 173 10.54 -3.87 1.78
N ASN A 174 9.61 -3.84 2.74
CA ASN A 174 8.43 -4.70 2.71
C ASN A 174 7.49 -4.35 1.54
N LEU A 175 7.30 -3.07 1.24
CA LEU A 175 6.59 -2.60 0.05
C LEU A 175 7.22 -3.13 -1.24
N ALA A 176 8.56 -3.10 -1.34
CA ALA A 176 9.26 -3.65 -2.49
C ALA A 176 9.03 -5.17 -2.61
N LEU A 177 9.10 -5.92 -1.51
CA LEU A 177 8.87 -7.37 -1.49
C LEU A 177 7.44 -7.73 -1.89
N ILE A 178 6.44 -7.03 -1.36
CA ILE A 178 5.03 -7.21 -1.76
C ILE A 178 4.90 -6.97 -3.27
N GLY A 179 5.52 -5.90 -3.79
CA GLY A 179 5.49 -5.57 -5.21
C GLY A 179 6.06 -6.62 -6.17
N ILE A 180 6.81 -7.61 -5.66
CA ILE A 180 7.41 -8.68 -6.45
C ILE A 180 7.01 -10.09 -5.94
N ASP A 181 5.86 -10.18 -5.27
CA ASP A 181 5.29 -11.41 -4.71
C ASP A 181 6.24 -12.18 -3.78
N GLN A 182 7.04 -11.47 -2.99
CA GLN A 182 7.93 -12.06 -2.01
C GLN A 182 7.34 -11.97 -0.59
N PRO A 183 7.66 -12.95 0.28
CA PRO A 183 7.21 -12.91 1.67
C PRO A 183 7.70 -11.65 2.40
N VAL A 184 6.81 -11.01 3.15
CA VAL A 184 7.15 -9.93 4.08
C VAL A 184 7.14 -10.40 5.52
N GLU A 185 7.95 -9.74 6.35
CA GLU A 185 7.92 -9.93 7.78
C GLU A 185 6.61 -9.32 8.32
N ARG A 186 5.79 -10.17 8.93
CA ARG A 186 4.50 -9.74 9.50
C ARG A 186 4.77 -9.06 10.83
N ASP A 187 4.16 -7.90 11.03
CA ASP A 187 4.23 -7.26 12.33
C ASP A 187 3.40 -8.09 13.34
N VAL A 188 4.04 -8.46 14.45
CA VAL A 188 3.42 -9.22 15.55
C VAL A 188 2.73 -8.27 16.54
N HIS A 189 2.92 -6.96 16.41
CA HIS A 189 2.30 -5.92 17.21
C HIS A 189 1.18 -5.23 16.41
N ALA A 190 0.04 -5.92 16.33
CA ALA A 190 -1.08 -5.63 15.42
C ALA A 190 -1.96 -4.41 15.76
N ASP A 191 -1.46 -3.40 16.49
CA ASP A 191 -2.23 -2.19 16.78
C ASP A 191 -1.35 -0.94 16.98
N ALA A 192 -0.80 -0.38 15.90
CA ALA A 192 -0.16 0.95 15.98
C ALA A 192 -1.13 2.06 16.44
N SER A 193 -2.45 1.79 16.43
CA SER A 193 -3.49 2.66 17.00
C SER A 193 -3.52 2.70 18.55
N GLY A 194 -2.84 1.76 19.22
CA GLY A 194 -2.88 1.59 20.67
C GLY A 194 -4.28 1.34 21.23
N ARG A 195 -5.13 0.60 20.49
CA ARG A 195 -6.52 0.27 20.83
C ARG A 195 -6.80 -1.22 20.74
#